data_AF-A0A959EL01-F1
#
_entry.id   AF-A0A959EL01-F1
#
_cell.length_a   1.000
_cell.length_b   1.000
_cell.length_c   1.000
_cell.angle_alpha   90.00
_cell.angle_beta   90.00
_cell.angle_gamma   90.00
#
_symmetry.space_group_name_H-M   'P 1'
#
loop_
_entity.id
_entity.type
_entity.pdbx_description
1 polymer ?
#
loop_
_entity_poly.entity_id
_entity_poly.type
_entity_poly.pdbx_seq_one_letter_code
_entity_poly.pdbx_strand_id
1 'polypeptide(L)'
;LLKQTASWLFEHSTFNGHPRFLGYITSSPTPIGALADLLAAAVNPNVGGWQLSPIASEIERQTIRWIAELIGYPTDCGGLLVSGGNMANFVGFLAARKAKAGWNIREKGLRDHPQLVAYASAETHTWLQKAADLFGLGT
;
A
#
# COMPACT_ATOMS: atom_id res chain seq x y z
N LEU A 1 -20.52 -26.43 1.51
CA LEU A 1 -19.33 -25.60 1.77
C LEU A 1 -19.68 -24.11 1.91
N LEU A 2 -19.98 -23.37 0.82
CA LEU A 2 -20.21 -21.91 0.87
C LEU A 2 -21.23 -21.44 1.91
N LYS A 3 -22.40 -22.11 2.02
CA LYS A 3 -23.42 -21.77 3.03
C LYS A 3 -22.88 -21.83 4.45
N GLN A 4 -22.12 -22.88 4.77
CA GLN A 4 -21.55 -23.10 6.09
C GLN A 4 -20.46 -22.08 6.39
N THR A 5 -19.56 -21.84 5.42
CA THR A 5 -18.52 -20.81 5.53
C THR A 5 -19.12 -19.43 5.74
N ALA A 6 -20.17 -19.06 5.00
CA ALA A 6 -20.84 -17.79 5.16
C ALA A 6 -21.46 -17.64 6.56
N SER A 7 -22.17 -18.66 7.06
CA SER A 7 -22.71 -18.66 8.42
C SER A 7 -21.61 -18.44 9.47
N TRP A 8 -20.49 -19.18 9.38
CA TRP A 8 -19.35 -18.97 10.28
C TRP A 8 -18.75 -17.57 10.21
N LEU A 9 -18.61 -17.00 9.01
CA LEU A 9 -18.07 -15.65 8.84
C LEU A 9 -18.98 -14.60 9.47
N PHE A 10 -20.30 -14.68 9.27
CA PHE A 10 -21.24 -13.69 9.79
C PHE A 10 -21.50 -13.82 11.30
N GLU A 11 -21.49 -15.05 11.84
CA GLU A 11 -21.83 -15.31 13.23
C GLU A 11 -20.62 -15.21 14.19
N HIS A 12 -19.40 -15.35 13.67
CA HIS A 12 -18.20 -15.47 14.52
C HIS A 12 -17.05 -14.50 14.19
N SER A 13 -17.20 -13.60 13.21
CA SER A 13 -16.19 -12.57 12.94
C SER A 13 -16.43 -11.29 13.73
N THR A 14 -15.36 -10.51 13.91
CA THR A 14 -15.46 -9.12 14.37
C THR A 14 -16.22 -8.30 13.32
N PHE A 15 -17.52 -8.10 13.54
CA PHE A 15 -18.37 -7.35 12.61
C PHE A 15 -18.12 -5.84 12.75
N ASN A 16 -17.02 -5.39 12.13
CA ASN A 16 -16.50 -4.02 12.25
C ASN A 16 -17.44 -2.95 11.66
N GLY A 17 -18.39 -3.33 10.81
CA GLY A 17 -19.46 -2.44 10.33
C GLY A 17 -20.55 -2.14 11.36
N HIS A 18 -20.57 -2.81 12.52
CA HIS A 18 -21.57 -2.55 13.56
C HIS A 18 -21.37 -1.15 14.18
N PRO A 19 -22.43 -0.34 14.40
CA PRO A 19 -22.32 1.03 14.96
C PRO A 19 -21.77 1.12 16.40
N ARG A 20 -21.51 -0.03 17.03
CA ARG A 20 -20.93 -0.13 18.38
C ARG A 20 -19.48 -0.66 18.35
N PHE A 21 -18.93 -0.91 17.17
CA PHE A 21 -17.54 -1.23 17.00
C PHE A 21 -16.75 0.08 16.81
N LEU A 22 -15.95 0.45 17.80
CA LEU A 22 -15.22 1.73 17.85
C LEU A 22 -13.70 1.52 18.01
N GLY A 23 -13.20 0.34 17.66
CA GLY A 23 -11.80 -0.04 17.83
C GLY A 23 -11.03 -0.10 16.50
N TYR A 24 -9.71 0.01 16.59
CA TYR A 24 -8.76 -0.15 15.48
C TYR A 24 -8.96 0.84 14.31
N ILE A 25 -8.15 0.67 13.27
CA ILE A 25 -8.21 1.43 12.02
C ILE A 25 -8.83 0.53 10.96
N THR A 26 -10.11 0.21 11.11
CA THR A 26 -10.86 -0.59 10.14
C THR A 26 -12.23 0.03 9.89
N SER A 27 -12.66 0.07 8.64
CA SER A 27 -13.94 0.65 8.24
C SER A 27 -14.95 -0.43 7.86
N SER A 28 -16.23 -0.07 7.87
CA SER A 28 -17.28 -0.88 7.24
C SER A 28 -17.02 -1.01 5.73
N PRO A 29 -17.28 -2.18 5.11
CA PRO A 29 -17.18 -2.33 3.66
C PRO A 29 -18.21 -1.44 2.95
N THR A 30 -17.78 -0.73 1.91
CA THR A 30 -18.71 0.03 1.06
C THR A 30 -19.38 -0.92 0.05
N PRO A 31 -20.69 -0.79 -0.23
CA PRO A 31 -21.36 -1.65 -1.20
C PRO A 31 -20.70 -1.63 -2.58
N ILE A 32 -20.25 -0.46 -3.03
CA ILE A 32 -19.56 -0.31 -4.31
C ILE A 32 -18.18 -0.99 -4.32
N GLY A 33 -17.45 -0.96 -3.20
CA GLY A 33 -16.16 -1.64 -3.07
C GLY A 33 -16.31 -3.16 -3.17
N ALA A 34 -17.31 -3.73 -2.49
CA ALA A 34 -17.58 -5.17 -2.57
C ALA A 34 -17.94 -5.61 -4.01
N LEU A 35 -18.70 -4.80 -4.75
CA LEU A 35 -19.01 -5.07 -6.15
C LEU A 35 -17.76 -4.94 -7.05
N ALA A 36 -16.89 -3.96 -6.79
CA ALA A 36 -15.63 -3.80 -7.50
C ALA A 36 -14.69 -4.99 -7.27
N ASP A 37 -14.59 -5.49 -6.03
CA ASP A 37 -13.80 -6.68 -5.71
C ASP A 37 -14.35 -7.94 -6.39
N LEU A 38 -15.68 -8.11 -6.44
CA LEU A 38 -16.30 -9.20 -7.19
C LEU A 38 -15.94 -9.13 -8.68
N LEU A 39 -16.02 -7.94 -9.28
CA LEU A 39 -15.66 -7.73 -10.69
C LEU A 39 -14.16 -8.00 -10.93
N ALA A 40 -13.29 -7.50 -10.05
CA ALA A 40 -11.86 -7.75 -10.13
C ALA A 40 -11.53 -9.24 -10.01
N ALA A 41 -12.21 -9.97 -9.12
CA ALA A 41 -12.06 -11.41 -8.99
C ALA A 41 -12.56 -12.19 -10.22
N ALA A 42 -13.65 -11.73 -10.84
CA ALA A 42 -14.20 -12.35 -12.05
C ALA A 42 -13.31 -12.15 -13.29
N VAL A 43 -12.72 -10.95 -13.44
CA VAL A 43 -11.82 -10.62 -14.55
C VAL A 43 -10.39 -11.13 -14.32
N ASN A 44 -9.96 -11.15 -13.06
CA ASN A 44 -8.63 -11.55 -12.60
C ASN A 44 -7.47 -10.84 -13.36
N PRO A 45 -7.43 -9.49 -13.37
CA PRO A 45 -6.42 -8.75 -14.12
C PRO A 45 -5.03 -8.91 -13.48
N ASN A 46 -4.03 -9.26 -14.30
CA ASN A 46 -2.63 -9.14 -13.94
C ASN A 46 -2.11 -7.74 -14.28
N VAL A 47 -2.03 -6.86 -13.28
CA VAL A 47 -1.56 -5.47 -13.42
C VAL A 47 -0.04 -5.31 -13.43
N GLY A 48 0.72 -6.41 -13.61
CA GLY A 48 2.19 -6.37 -13.74
C GLY A 48 2.70 -5.77 -15.05
N GLY A 49 1.83 -5.55 -16.04
CA GLY A 49 2.16 -4.88 -17.29
C GLY A 49 0.92 -4.49 -18.08
N TRP A 50 0.98 -3.36 -18.78
CA TRP A 50 -0.18 -2.81 -19.48
C TRP A 50 -0.77 -3.78 -20.50
N GLN A 51 0.07 -4.52 -21.25
CA GLN A 51 -0.39 -5.51 -22.23
C GLN A 51 -1.19 -6.66 -21.60
N LEU A 52 -0.99 -6.95 -20.31
CA LEU A 52 -1.69 -8.01 -19.59
C LEU A 52 -3.06 -7.55 -19.08
N SER A 53 -3.20 -6.27 -18.72
CA SER A 53 -4.45 -5.71 -18.18
C SER A 53 -4.68 -4.23 -18.57
N PRO A 54 -4.94 -3.91 -19.85
CA PRO A 54 -4.96 -2.53 -20.33
C PRO A 54 -5.93 -1.60 -19.58
N ILE A 55 -7.17 -2.07 -19.38
CA ILE A 55 -8.21 -1.28 -18.72
C ILE A 55 -7.98 -1.18 -17.20
N ALA A 56 -7.53 -2.26 -16.55
CA ALA A 56 -7.22 -2.20 -15.12
C ALA A 56 -6.05 -1.25 -14.83
N SER A 57 -5.01 -1.26 -15.67
CA SER A 57 -3.90 -0.31 -15.58
C SER A 57 -4.34 1.15 -15.77
N GLU A 58 -5.26 1.42 -16.69
CA GLU A 58 -5.77 2.78 -16.89
C GLU A 58 -6.66 3.23 -15.72
N ILE A 59 -7.47 2.33 -15.15
CA ILE A 59 -8.23 2.60 -13.92
C ILE A 59 -7.27 2.98 -12.79
N GLU A 60 -6.19 2.23 -12.57
CA GLU A 60 -5.19 2.56 -11.55
C GLU A 60 -4.56 3.94 -11.79
N ARG A 61 -4.15 4.24 -13.04
CA ARG A 61 -3.59 5.55 -13.42
C ARG A 61 -4.56 6.70 -13.15
N GLN A 62 -5.83 6.49 -13.47
CA GLN A 62 -6.90 7.46 -13.21
C GLN A 62 -7.11 7.68 -11.70
N THR A 63 -7.13 6.60 -10.91
CA THR A 63 -7.24 6.66 -9.45
C THR A 63 -6.06 7.41 -8.82
N ILE A 64 -4.83 7.17 -9.27
CA ILE A 64 -3.64 7.91 -8.82
C ILE A 64 -3.80 9.40 -9.10
N ARG A 65 -4.26 9.77 -10.31
CA ARG A 65 -4.47 11.18 -10.65
C ARG A 65 -5.51 11.84 -9.74
N TRP A 66 -6.61 11.16 -9.45
CA TRP A 66 -7.62 11.66 -8.50
C TRP A 66 -7.07 11.81 -7.08
N ILE A 67 -6.22 10.88 -6.61
CA ILE A 67 -5.56 11.02 -5.31
C ILE A 67 -4.63 12.23 -5.30
N ALA A 68 -3.84 12.43 -6.36
CA ALA A 68 -2.97 13.60 -6.50
C ALA A 68 -3.78 14.91 -6.45
N GLU A 69 -4.89 14.99 -7.20
CA GLU A 69 -5.82 16.12 -7.16
C GLU A 69 -6.36 16.35 -5.74
N LEU A 70 -6.82 15.29 -5.06
CA LEU A 70 -7.42 15.34 -3.73
C LEU A 70 -6.46 15.90 -2.67
N ILE A 71 -5.17 15.56 -2.74
CA ILE A 71 -4.15 16.01 -1.79
C ILE A 71 -3.43 17.29 -2.22
N GLY A 72 -3.78 17.86 -3.38
CA GLY A 72 -3.15 19.06 -3.94
C GLY A 72 -1.72 18.84 -4.48
N TYR A 73 -1.41 17.63 -4.95
CA TYR A 73 -0.13 17.28 -5.56
C TYR A 73 -0.17 17.48 -7.09
N PRO A 74 0.98 17.75 -7.77
CA PRO A 74 1.02 17.80 -9.23
C PRO A 74 0.44 16.54 -9.87
N THR A 75 -0.45 16.70 -10.86
CA THR A 75 -1.20 15.60 -11.48
C THR A 75 -0.45 14.90 -12.62
N ASP A 76 0.71 15.43 -13.00
CA ASP A 76 1.69 14.79 -13.87
C ASP A 76 2.59 13.80 -13.12
N CYS A 77 2.28 13.52 -11.84
CA CYS A 77 3.00 12.55 -11.04
C CYS A 77 2.77 11.10 -11.49
N GLY A 78 3.71 10.23 -11.13
CA GLY A 78 3.51 8.79 -11.14
C GLY A 78 2.83 8.29 -9.86
N GLY A 79 2.61 6.98 -9.78
CA GLY A 79 2.11 6.32 -8.58
C GLY A 79 1.98 4.82 -8.81
N LEU A 80 1.66 4.09 -7.74
CA LEU A 80 1.40 2.65 -7.76
C LEU A 80 0.44 2.31 -6.63
N LEU A 81 -0.58 1.51 -6.90
CA LEU A 81 -1.36 0.88 -5.84
C LEU A 81 -0.63 -0.34 -5.28
N VAL A 82 -0.55 -0.42 -3.95
CA VAL A 82 0.13 -1.49 -3.23
C VAL A 82 -0.81 -2.11 -2.20
N SER A 83 -0.40 -3.23 -1.61
CA SER A 83 -1.25 -4.02 -0.69
C SER A 83 -1.68 -3.30 0.59
N GLY A 84 -1.09 -2.15 0.92
CA GLY A 84 -1.50 -1.32 2.05
C GLY A 84 -0.43 -0.33 2.50
N GLY A 85 -0.71 0.36 3.61
CA GLY A 85 0.13 1.46 4.11
C GLY A 85 1.59 1.08 4.38
N ASN A 86 1.85 -0.12 4.92
CA ASN A 86 3.24 -0.58 5.15
C ASN A 86 4.04 -0.67 3.84
N MET A 87 3.45 -1.26 2.80
CA MET A 87 4.12 -1.34 1.49
C MET A 87 4.27 0.03 0.83
N ALA A 88 3.29 0.93 0.99
CA ALA A 88 3.40 2.30 0.49
C ALA A 88 4.57 3.03 1.15
N ASN A 89 4.69 2.90 2.48
CA ASN A 89 5.81 3.45 3.23
C ASN A 89 7.15 2.82 2.83
N PHE A 90 7.20 1.51 2.55
CA PHE A 90 8.42 0.86 2.08
C PHE A 90 8.89 1.38 0.73
N VAL A 91 7.97 1.53 -0.23
CA VAL A 91 8.28 2.10 -1.55
C VAL A 91 8.75 3.54 -1.40
N GLY A 92 8.05 4.36 -0.61
CA GLY A 92 8.44 5.73 -0.31
C GLY A 92 9.82 5.82 0.35
N PHE A 93 10.08 4.99 1.36
CA PHE A 93 11.37 4.90 2.05
C PHE A 93 12.50 4.50 1.10
N LEU A 94 12.27 3.50 0.25
CA LEU A 94 13.26 3.05 -0.74
C LEU A 94 13.58 4.14 -1.76
N ALA A 95 12.55 4.87 -2.23
CA ALA A 95 12.71 6.02 -3.11
C ALA A 95 13.51 7.14 -2.44
N ALA A 96 13.16 7.50 -1.20
CA ALA A 96 13.87 8.51 -0.42
C ALA A 96 15.34 8.11 -0.16
N ARG A 97 15.59 6.84 0.20
CA ARG A 97 16.94 6.28 0.41
C ARG A 97 17.78 6.40 -0.86
N LYS A 98 17.22 6.02 -2.01
CA LYS A 98 17.90 6.14 -3.32
C LYS A 98 18.19 7.59 -3.66
N ALA A 99 17.24 8.50 -3.45
CA ALA A 99 17.41 9.93 -3.73
C ALA A 99 18.45 10.58 -2.81
N LYS A 100 18.51 10.17 -1.53
CA LYS A 100 19.41 10.76 -0.53
C LYS A 100 20.83 10.23 -0.57
N ALA A 101 21.04 8.96 -0.98
CA ALA A 101 22.35 8.33 -0.95
C ALA A 101 23.43 9.17 -1.65
N GLY A 102 23.17 9.69 -2.85
CA GLY A 102 24.19 10.41 -3.62
C GLY A 102 25.20 9.49 -4.32
N TRP A 103 24.98 8.17 -4.25
CA TRP A 103 25.66 7.17 -5.08
C TRP A 103 24.63 6.17 -5.63
N ASN A 104 25.07 5.31 -6.56
CA ASN A 104 24.22 4.23 -7.07
C ASN A 104 24.09 3.10 -6.03
N ILE A 105 23.21 3.31 -5.05
CA ILE A 105 22.95 2.37 -3.94
C ILE A 105 22.45 1.01 -4.43
N ARG A 106 21.81 0.94 -5.62
CA ARG A 106 21.32 -0.32 -6.18
C ARG A 106 22.47 -1.24 -6.58
N GLU A 107 23.53 -0.66 -7.14
CA GLU A 107 24.69 -1.42 -7.61
C GLU A 107 25.77 -1.58 -6.55
N LYS A 108 26.01 -0.54 -5.75
CA LYS A 108 27.10 -0.49 -4.76
C LYS A 108 26.70 -0.92 -3.35
N GLY A 109 25.40 -1.00 -3.07
CA GLY A 109 24.89 -1.26 -1.72
C GLY A 109 25.19 -0.10 -0.75
N LEU A 110 25.13 -0.40 0.55
CA LEU A 110 25.33 0.55 1.65
C LEU A 110 26.74 0.49 2.25
N ARG A 111 27.50 -0.57 1.99
CA ARG A 111 28.82 -0.78 2.57
C ARG A 111 29.81 0.26 2.03
N ASP A 112 30.75 0.69 2.87
CA ASP A 112 31.84 1.61 2.51
C ASP A 112 31.34 3.00 2.05
N HIS A 113 30.12 3.37 2.44
CA HIS A 113 29.47 4.65 2.17
C HIS A 113 28.99 5.33 3.47
N PRO A 114 28.74 6.65 3.47
CA PRO A 114 28.23 7.35 4.63
C PRO A 114 26.92 6.76 5.15
N GLN A 115 26.79 6.66 6.48
CA GLN A 115 25.59 6.13 7.11
C GLN A 115 24.40 7.05 6.87
N LEU A 116 23.31 6.48 6.36
CA LEU A 116 22.04 7.18 6.21
C LEU A 116 21.27 7.17 7.53
N VAL A 117 20.59 8.29 7.83
CA VAL A 117 19.80 8.46 9.04
C VAL A 117 18.37 8.86 8.66
N ALA A 118 17.39 8.17 9.24
CA ALA A 118 15.98 8.52 9.14
C ALA A 118 15.52 9.12 10.48
N TYR A 119 14.76 10.20 10.42
CA TYR A 119 14.18 10.86 11.59
C TYR A 119 12.67 10.64 11.59
N ALA A 120 12.12 10.33 12.76
CA ALA A 120 10.68 10.15 12.92
C ALA A 120 10.25 10.40 14.38
N SER A 121 8.95 10.60 14.59
CA SER A 121 8.37 10.75 15.94
C SER A 121 8.47 9.45 16.73
N ALA A 122 8.53 9.55 18.07
CA ALA A 122 8.40 8.39 18.96
C ALA A 122 7.05 7.65 18.79
N GLU A 123 6.03 8.33 18.28
CA GLU A 123 4.70 7.76 18.00
C GLU A 123 4.58 7.13 16.60
N THR A 124 5.67 7.10 15.83
CA THR A 124 5.64 6.54 14.47
C THR A 124 5.25 5.08 14.50
N HIS A 125 4.29 4.71 13.66
CA HIS A 125 3.87 3.33 13.53
C HIS A 125 5.06 2.42 13.17
N THR A 126 5.01 1.18 13.65
CA THR A 126 6.12 0.17 13.62
C THR A 126 6.68 -0.19 12.24
N TRP A 127 6.18 0.42 11.16
CA TRP A 127 6.66 0.18 9.80
C TRP A 127 8.09 0.69 9.61
N LEU A 128 8.48 1.78 10.28
CA LEU A 128 9.78 2.41 10.02
C LEU A 128 10.93 1.53 10.47
N GLN A 129 10.82 0.91 11.65
CA GLN A 129 11.79 -0.06 12.14
C GLN A 129 11.93 -1.22 11.14
N LYS A 130 10.80 -1.78 10.69
CA LYS A 130 10.77 -2.85 9.69
C LYS A 130 11.43 -2.43 8.37
N ALA A 131 11.20 -1.20 7.92
CA ALA A 131 11.83 -0.68 6.71
C ALA A 131 13.34 -0.54 6.89
N ALA A 132 13.79 -0.01 8.03
CA ALA A 132 15.21 0.15 8.32
C ALA A 132 15.94 -1.21 8.38
N ASP A 133 15.33 -2.22 9.01
CA ASP A 133 15.86 -3.58 9.06
C ASP A 133 15.93 -4.23 7.67
N LEU A 134 14.79 -4.25 6.96
CA LEU A 134 14.69 -4.89 5.64
C LEU A 134 15.56 -4.21 4.57
N PHE A 135 15.80 -2.90 4.72
CA PHE A 135 16.57 -2.12 3.77
C PHE A 135 17.98 -1.76 4.29
N GLY A 136 18.47 -2.47 5.31
CA GLY A 136 19.88 -2.47 5.69
C GLY A 136 20.40 -1.20 6.36
N LEU A 137 19.51 -0.35 6.89
CA LEU A 137 19.90 0.75 7.79
C LEU A 137 20.06 0.27 9.24
N GLY A 138 19.31 -0.77 9.62
CA GLY A 138 19.22 -1.24 11.00
C GLY A 138 18.45 -0.27 11.91
N THR A 139 18.07 -0.75 13.09
CA THR A 139 17.39 0.02 14.13
C THR A 139 18.21 0.10 15.41
#